data_AF-A0A2S7PZ00-F1
#
_entry.id   AF-A0A2S7PZ00-F1
#
_cell.length_a   1.000
_cell.length_b   1.000
_cell.length_c   1.000
_cell.angle_alpha   90.00
_cell.angle_beta   90.00
_cell.angle_gamma   90.00
#
_symmetry.space_group_name_H-M   'P 1'
#
loop_
_entity.id
_entity.type
_entity.pdbx_description
1 polymer ?
#
loop_
_entity_poly.entity_id
_entity_poly.type
_entity_poly.pdbx_seq_one_letter_code
_entity_poly.pdbx_strand_id
1 'polypeptide(L)' 'MPEIAEVARAVHHIRKTLVGKVLAVVKAQDDANVFGKAGTSAAEFEKALTGKKVIGAGQQGKYFWLGLLRQL' A
#
# COMPACT_ATOMS: atom_id res chain seq x y z
N MET A 1 11.62 -13.75 -5.57
CA MET A 1 10.19 -13.54 -5.85
C MET A 1 9.41 -14.11 -4.67
N PRO A 2 8.66 -13.30 -3.92
CA PRO A 2 7.86 -13.79 -2.79
C PRO A 2 6.76 -14.75 -3.26
N GLU A 3 6.52 -15.81 -2.49
CA GLU A 3 5.41 -16.74 -2.66
C GLU A 3 4.31 -16.45 -1.63
N ILE A 4 3.25 -17.26 -1.63
CA ILE A 4 2.04 -17.02 -0.82
C ILE A 4 2.37 -16.89 0.69
N ALA A 5 3.34 -17.67 1.17
CA ALA A 5 3.73 -17.65 2.58
C ALA A 5 4.41 -16.32 2.97
N GLU A 6 5.26 -15.76 2.13
CA GLU A 6 5.90 -14.45 2.37
C GLU A 6 4.87 -13.31 2.30
N VAL A 7 3.93 -13.37 1.35
CA VAL A 7 2.84 -12.39 1.25
C VAL A 7 1.96 -12.43 2.50
N ALA A 8 1.59 -13.62 2.97
CA ALA A 8 0.83 -13.81 4.22
C ALA A 8 1.56 -13.22 5.43
N ARG A 9 2.89 -13.38 5.50
CA ARG A 9 3.71 -12.79 6.56
C ARG A 9 3.72 -11.26 6.48
N ALA A 10 3.87 -10.68 5.29
CA ALA A 10 3.83 -9.23 5.11
C ALA A 10 2.47 -8.65 5.56
N VAL A 11 1.37 -9.27 5.13
CA VAL A 11 0.01 -8.84 5.50
C VAL A 11 -0.25 -8.99 7.00
N HIS A 12 0.25 -10.06 7.63
CA HIS A 12 0.20 -10.21 9.08
C HIS A 12 0.83 -9.01 9.80
N HIS A 13 2.04 -8.61 9.39
CA HIS A 13 2.72 -7.47 10.00
C HIS A 13 2.01 -6.15 9.73
N ILE A 14 1.53 -5.92 8.51
CA ILE A 14 0.75 -4.72 8.16
C ILE A 14 -0.48 -4.60 9.08
N ARG A 15 -1.23 -5.69 9.28
CA ARG A 15 -2.40 -5.71 10.18
C ARG A 15 -2.01 -5.41 11.62
N LYS A 16 -0.88 -5.96 12.08
CA LYS A 16 -0.40 -5.79 13.45
C LYS A 16 0.12 -4.39 13.74
N THR A 17 0.75 -3.72 12.76
CA THR A 17 1.55 -2.51 13.03
C THR A 17 1.04 -1.24 12.34
N LEU A 18 0.29 -1.35 11.25
CA LEU A 18 -0.08 -0.21 10.41
C LEU A 18 -1.59 0.08 10.41
N VAL A 19 -2.45 -0.94 10.53
CA VAL A 19 -3.90 -0.74 10.60
C VAL A 19 -4.27 0.13 11.81
N GLY A 20 -5.12 1.13 11.57
CA GLY A 20 -5.51 2.13 12.55
C GLY A 20 -4.65 3.40 12.52
N LYS A 21 -3.54 3.44 11.80
CA LYS A 21 -2.65 4.61 11.71
C LYS A 21 -2.93 5.48 10.48
N VAL A 22 -2.58 6.76 10.59
CA VAL A 22 -2.60 7.73 9.48
C VAL A 22 -1.21 7.81 8.86
N LEU A 23 -1.15 7.81 7.53
CA LEU A 23 0.09 7.97 6.77
C LEU A 23 0.52 9.44 6.79
N ALA A 24 1.34 9.83 7.76
CA ALA A 24 1.81 11.22 7.89
C ALA A 24 2.78 11.63 6.77
N VAL A 25 3.63 10.71 6.33
CA VAL A 25 4.61 10.93 5.26
C VAL A 25 4.60 9.72 4.33
N VAL A 26 4.49 9.96 3.03
CA VAL A 26 4.61 8.94 1.98
C VAL A 26 5.77 9.34 1.09
N LYS A 27 6.67 8.40 0.80
CA LYS A 27 7.77 8.57 -0.14
C LYS A 27 7.71 7.45 -1.18
N ALA A 28 7.54 7.80 -2.44
CA ALA A 28 7.55 6.90 -3.58
C ALA A 28 8.73 7.25 -4.46
N GLN A 29 9.59 6.27 -4.72
CA GLN A 29 10.68 6.43 -5.67
C GLN A 29 10.13 6.37 -7.09
N ASP A 30 10.53 7.30 -7.94
CA ASP A 30 10.10 7.30 -9.33
C ASP A 30 10.69 6.10 -10.08
N ASP A 31 9.81 5.21 -10.55
CA ASP A 31 10.16 3.97 -11.26
C ASP A 31 9.08 3.65 -12.31
N ALA A 32 9.47 3.76 -13.57
CA ALA A 32 8.60 3.51 -14.72
C ALA A 32 8.11 2.04 -14.81
N ASN A 33 8.86 1.06 -14.27
CA ASN A 33 8.43 -0.33 -14.26
C ASN A 33 7.29 -0.56 -13.26
N VAL A 34 7.24 0.22 -12.17
CA VAL A 34 6.23 0.13 -11.12
C VAL A 34 5.00 0.95 -11.48
N PHE A 35 5.18 2.22 -11.83
CA PHE A 35 4.07 3.17 -12.00
C PHE A 35 3.62 3.32 -13.47
N GLY A 36 4.52 3.18 -14.43
CA GLY A 36 4.21 3.38 -15.85
C GLY A 36 3.16 2.39 -16.38
N LYS A 37 3.20 1.13 -15.94
CA LYS A 37 2.17 0.13 -16.28
C LYS A 37 0.84 0.35 -15.56
N ALA A 38 0.87 1.04 -14.42
CA ALA A 38 -0.31 1.34 -13.62
C ALA A 38 -1.02 2.65 -14.06
N GLY A 39 -0.45 3.41 -15.00
CA GLY A 39 -1.03 4.66 -15.48
C GLY A 39 -1.04 5.78 -14.44
N THR A 40 -0.06 5.77 -13.53
CA THR A 40 0.10 6.79 -12.47
C THR A 40 1.58 7.20 -12.41
N SER A 41 1.88 8.26 -11.66
CA SER A 41 3.24 8.66 -11.27
C SER A 41 3.49 8.46 -9.76
N ALA A 42 4.76 8.46 -9.35
CA ALA A 42 5.15 8.43 -7.94
C ALA A 42 4.56 9.63 -7.17
N ALA A 43 4.58 10.84 -7.75
CA ALA A 43 4.05 12.05 -7.13
C ALA A 43 2.53 12.00 -6.94
N GLU A 44 1.78 11.50 -7.94
CA GLU A 44 0.34 11.28 -7.81
C GLU A 44 0.02 10.25 -6.72
N PHE A 45 0.81 9.19 -6.62
CA PHE A 45 0.68 8.16 -5.59
C PHE A 45 0.92 8.72 -4.19
N GLU A 46 1.99 9.50 -3.98
CA GLU A 46 2.27 10.17 -2.70
C GLU A 46 1.12 11.09 -2.28
N LYS A 47 0.65 11.94 -3.20
CA LYS A 47 -0.46 12.86 -2.96
C LYS A 47 -1.76 12.11 -2.63
N ALA A 48 -2.04 11.01 -3.33
CA ALA A 48 -3.25 10.24 -3.14
C ALA A 48 -3.30 9.47 -1.82
N LEU A 49 -2.14 9.20 -1.18
CA LEU A 49 -2.04 8.39 0.03
C LEU A 49 -1.79 9.19 1.31
N THR A 50 -1.07 10.31 1.20
CA THR A 50 -0.72 11.13 2.36
C THR A 50 -1.97 11.59 3.10
N GLY A 51 -1.96 11.45 4.43
CA GLY A 51 -3.08 11.79 5.30
C GLY A 51 -4.20 10.74 5.35
N LYS A 52 -4.14 9.66 4.56
CA LYS A 52 -5.15 8.58 4.65
C LYS A 52 -4.87 7.66 5.84
N LYS A 53 -5.96 7.19 6.45
CA LYS A 53 -5.92 6.17 7.51
C LYS A 53 -5.96 4.77 6.90
N VAL A 54 -5.08 3.89 7.33
CA VAL A 54 -5.14 2.47 6.97
C VAL A 54 -6.21 1.79 7.82
N ILE A 55 -7.25 1.25 7.17
CA ILE A 55 -8.39 0.59 7.83
C ILE A 55 -8.32 -0.94 7.75
N GLY A 56 -7.45 -1.48 6.91
CA GLY A 56 -7.27 -2.93 6.79
C GLY A 56 -6.19 -3.32 5.80
N ALA A 57 -5.98 -4.62 5.63
CA ALA A 57 -5.13 -5.18 4.59
C ALA A 57 -5.67 -6.53 4.12
N GLY A 58 -5.67 -6.75 2.80
CA GLY A 58 -6.17 -7.96 2.15
C GLY A 58 -5.09 -8.63 1.30
N GLN A 59 -5.34 -9.88 0.90
CA GLN A 59 -4.48 -10.61 -0.03
C GLN A 59 -5.27 -11.61 -0.88
N GLN A 60 -4.73 -11.91 -2.05
CA GLN A 60 -5.19 -12.97 -2.93
C GLN A 60 -4.01 -13.53 -3.72
N GLY A 61 -3.69 -14.81 -3.50
CA GLY A 61 -2.50 -15.43 -4.09
C GLY A 61 -1.23 -14.65 -3.72
N LYS A 62 -0.55 -14.12 -4.74
CA LYS A 62 0.68 -13.33 -4.58
C LYS A 62 0.44 -11.82 -4.47
N TYR A 63 -0.81 -11.37 -4.49
CA TYR A 63 -1.18 -9.96 -4.36
C TYR A 63 -1.59 -9.64 -2.93
N PHE A 64 -1.26 -8.43 -2.48
CA PHE A 64 -1.84 -7.85 -1.27
C PHE A 64 -2.13 -6.36 -1.49
N TRP A 65 -3.01 -5.80 -0.65
CA TRP A 65 -3.39 -4.39 -0.72
C TRP A 65 -3.71 -3.83 0.66
N LEU A 66 -3.65 -2.50 0.78
CA LEU A 66 -4.11 -1.75 1.95
C LEU A 66 -5.53 -1.24 1.70
N GLY A 67 -6.41 -1.43 2.68
CA GLY A 67 -7.68 -0.72 2.75
C GLY A 67 -7.44 0.66 3.35
N LEU A 68 -7.89 1.71 2.68
CA LEU A 68 -7.70 3.10 3.10
C LEU A 68 -9.04 3.78 3.30
N LEU A 69 -9.12 4.64 4.32
CA LEU A 69 -10.29 5.46 4.55
C LEU A 69 -10.45 6.46 3.41
N ARG A 70 -11.64 6.50 2.81
CA ARG A 70 -12.01 7.50 1.80
C ARG A 70 -12.22 8.84 2.51
N GLN A 71 -11.58 9.89 2.00
CA GLN A 71 -11.90 11.27 2.41
C GLN A 71 -13.09 11.74 1.55
N LEU A 72 -14.08 12.35 2.19
CA LEU A 72 -15.27 12.93 1.57
C LEU A 72 -14.95 14.27 0.93
#